data_AF-A0A0P7W9V9-F1
#
_entry.id   AF-A0A0P7W9V9-F1
#
_cell.length_a   1.000
_cell.length_b   1.000
_cell.length_c   1.000
_cell.angle_alpha   90.00
_cell.angle_beta   90.00
_cell.angle_gamma   90.00
#
_symmetry.space_group_name_H-M   'P 1'
#
loop_
_entity.id
_entity.type
_entity.pdbx_description
1 polymer ?
#
loop_
_entity_poly.entity_id
_entity_poly.type
_entity_poly.pdbx_seq_one_letter_code
_entity_poly.pdbx_strand_id
1 'polypeptide(L)' 'MPKLSKGRVDSICEPGFHGDGLGKAELIAMRRARGSTLTLPARMLAAFQVNIRGGCLPEVRADGHSCLKFPVGNFKPQ' A
#
# COMPACT_ATOMS: atom_id res chain seq x y z
N MET A 1 -14.94 33.87 -3.01
CA MET A 1 -14.84 32.41 -2.79
C MET A 1 -14.44 32.17 -1.35
N PRO A 2 -15.24 31.46 -0.54
CA PRO A 2 -14.94 31.24 0.86
C PRO A 2 -13.72 30.31 0.97
N LYS A 3 -12.71 30.76 1.71
CA LYS A 3 -11.49 29.99 1.93
C LYS A 3 -11.84 28.74 2.75
N LEU A 4 -11.50 27.56 2.24
CA LEU A 4 -11.54 26.32 3.02
C LEU A 4 -10.78 26.58 4.32
N SER A 5 -11.46 26.45 5.46
CA SER A 5 -10.80 26.42 6.76
C SER A 5 -9.84 25.23 6.77
N LYS A 6 -8.60 25.47 7.21
CA LYS A 6 -7.64 24.40 7.52
C LYS A 6 -8.24 23.55 8.64
N GLY A 7 -8.97 22.51 8.26
CA GLY A 7 -9.53 21.53 9.17
C GLY A 7 -8.68 20.27 9.14
N ARG A 8 -8.31 19.76 10.31
CA ARG A 8 -7.84 18.39 10.60
C ARG A 8 -6.53 17.92 9.94
N VAL A 9 -6.04 18.56 8.89
CA VAL A 9 -4.77 18.19 8.22
C VAL A 9 -3.54 18.61 9.02
N ASP A 10 -3.62 19.70 9.77
CA ASP A 10 -2.50 20.22 10.56
C ASP A 10 -2.11 19.25 11.70
N SER A 11 -3.07 18.52 12.28
CA SER A 11 -2.82 17.52 13.34
C SER A 11 -2.26 16.20 12.83
N ILE A 12 -2.23 15.99 11.51
CA ILE A 12 -1.56 14.84 10.90
C ILE A 12 -0.08 15.18 10.71
N CYS A 13 0.24 16.46 10.44
CA CYS A 13 1.60 16.97 10.30
C CYS A 13 2.21 17.44 11.65
N GLU A 14 2.25 16.56 12.65
CA GLU A 14 3.19 16.76 13.76
C GLU A 14 4.64 16.62 13.24
N PRO A 15 5.68 17.23 13.86
CA PRO A 15 7.06 17.32 13.34
C PRO A 15 7.84 15.98 13.19
N GLY A 16 7.14 14.85 13.14
CA GLY A 16 7.67 13.54 12.72
C GLY A 16 6.85 12.87 11.61
N PHE A 17 5.82 13.51 11.07
CA PHE A 17 4.95 12.97 10.03
C PHE A 17 5.29 13.59 8.66
N HIS A 18 5.35 12.75 7.64
CA HIS A 18 5.94 13.01 6.33
C HIS A 18 5.44 14.29 5.62
N GLY A 19 6.10 15.43 5.81
CA GLY A 19 5.83 16.56 4.90
C GLY A 19 6.38 17.91 5.30
N ASP A 20 6.46 18.21 6.58
CA ASP A 20 6.69 19.61 6.97
C ASP A 20 8.18 19.87 7.19
N GLY A 21 8.86 20.29 6.12
CA GLY A 21 10.25 20.81 6.16
C GLY A 21 11.31 20.01 5.41
N LEU A 22 11.00 18.79 4.94
CA LEU A 22 11.95 17.96 4.20
C LEU A 22 11.94 18.28 2.69
N GLY A 23 13.12 18.53 2.13
CA GLY A 23 13.28 18.67 0.68
C GLY A 23 12.93 17.36 -0.06
N LYS A 24 12.44 17.47 -1.30
CA LYS A 24 12.01 16.32 -2.12
C LYS A 24 13.06 15.20 -2.20
N ALA A 25 14.33 15.56 -2.42
CA ALA A 25 15.42 14.60 -2.57
C ALA A 25 15.67 13.82 -1.27
N GLU A 26 15.64 14.51 -0.14
CA GLU A 26 15.81 13.93 1.20
C GLU A 26 14.65 13.00 1.55
N LEU A 27 13.41 13.40 1.25
CA LEU A 27 12.23 12.56 1.43
C LEU A 27 12.33 11.26 0.61
N ILE A 28 12.80 11.34 -0.63
CA ILE A 28 12.99 10.17 -1.50
C ILE A 28 14.06 9.25 -0.92
N ALA A 29 15.21 9.79 -0.51
CA ALA A 29 16.32 9.02 0.05
C ALA A 29 15.86 8.28 1.31
N MET A 30 15.23 8.98 2.25
CA MET A 30 14.69 8.40 3.49
C MET A 30 13.66 7.30 3.19
N ARG A 31 12.69 7.56 2.30
CA ARG A 31 11.65 6.56 1.97
C ARG A 31 12.21 5.33 1.25
N ARG A 32 13.20 5.49 0.39
CA ARG A 32 13.88 4.37 -0.30
C ARG A 32 14.67 3.52 0.69
N ALA A 33 15.43 4.15 1.58
CA ALA A 33 16.17 3.46 2.63
C ALA A 33 15.22 2.62 3.50
N ARG A 34 14.13 3.22 4.01
CA ARG A 34 13.10 2.49 4.77
C ARG A 34 12.42 1.40 3.94
N GLY A 35 12.10 1.67 2.66
CA GLY A 35 11.44 0.71 1.78
C GLY A 35 12.25 -0.56 1.59
N SER A 36 13.58 -0.46 1.55
CA SER A 36 14.47 -1.61 1.36
C SER A 36 14.51 -2.58 2.54
N THR A 37 14.16 -2.12 3.75
CA THR A 37 14.17 -2.97 4.96
C THR A 37 12.84 -3.63 5.26
N LEU A 38 11.76 -3.23 4.58
CA LEU A 38 10.42 -3.75 4.84
C LEU A 38 10.17 -5.06 4.09
N THR A 39 9.58 -6.00 4.80
CA THR A 39 9.15 -7.29 4.24
C THR A 39 7.81 -7.16 3.51
N LEU A 40 7.53 -8.11 2.63
CA LEU A 40 6.34 -8.12 1.79
C LEU A 40 5.07 -8.37 2.61
N PRO A 41 4.03 -7.53 2.59
CA PRO A 41 2.86 -7.74 3.45
C PRO A 41 2.21 -9.12 3.24
N ALA A 42 1.80 -9.77 4.33
CA ALA A 42 1.30 -11.16 4.32
C ALA A 42 0.15 -11.42 3.33
N ARG A 43 -0.72 -10.43 3.11
CA ARG A 43 -1.87 -10.53 2.19
C ARG A 43 -1.70 -9.77 0.89
N MET A 44 -0.50 -9.31 0.56
CA MET A 44 -0.30 -8.42 -0.60
C MET A 44 -0.85 -9.05 -1.90
N LEU A 45 -0.51 -10.31 -2.18
CA LEU A 45 -0.93 -10.99 -3.41
C LEU A 45 -2.43 -11.29 -3.45
N ALA A 46 -3.02 -11.65 -2.31
CA ALA A 46 -4.45 -11.92 -2.19
C ALA A 46 -5.26 -10.62 -2.36
N ALA A 47 -4.88 -9.57 -1.63
CA ALA A 47 -5.52 -8.27 -1.70
C ALA A 47 -5.41 -7.67 -3.10
N PHE A 48 -4.24 -7.76 -3.75
CA PHE A 48 -4.06 -7.25 -5.10
C PHE A 48 -5.03 -7.90 -6.10
N GLN A 49 -5.14 -9.22 -6.09
CA GLN A 49 -6.01 -9.97 -7.02
C GLN A 49 -7.50 -9.60 -6.88
N VAL A 50 -7.95 -9.31 -5.67
CA VAL A 50 -9.35 -8.95 -5.38
C VAL A 50 -9.58 -7.44 -5.60
N ASN A 51 -8.67 -6.59 -5.15
CA ASN A 51 -8.85 -5.14 -5.15
C ASN A 51 -8.80 -4.54 -6.56
N ILE A 52 -7.97 -5.08 -7.47
CA ILE A 52 -7.96 -4.62 -8.87
C ILE A 52 -9.27 -4.98 -9.60
N ARG A 53 -10.02 -5.95 -9.09
CA ARG A 53 -11.34 -6.36 -9.59
C ARG A 53 -12.49 -5.65 -8.87
N GLY A 54 -12.20 -4.58 -8.12
CA GLY A 54 -13.21 -3.85 -7.36
C GLY A 54 -13.80 -4.63 -6.19
N GLY A 55 -13.08 -5.61 -5.64
CA GLY A 55 -13.58 -6.47 -4.56
C GLY A 55 -14.17 -7.80 -5.04
N CYS A 56 -14.33 -8.00 -6.35
CA CYS A 56 -14.88 -9.24 -6.91
C CYS A 56 -13.85 -10.38 -6.90
N LEU A 57 -14.29 -11.55 -6.45
CA LEU A 57 -13.48 -12.77 -6.50
C LEU A 57 -13.19 -13.22 -7.94
N PRO A 58 -12.14 -14.03 -8.15
CA PRO A 58 -11.91 -14.73 -9.41
C PRO A 58 -13.08 -15.61 -9.83
N GLU A 59 -13.13 -15.89 -11.14
CA GLU A 59 -14.09 -16.85 -11.69
C GLU A 59 -13.94 -18.20 -11.00
N VAL A 60 -15.09 -18.86 -10.83
CA VAL A 60 -15.18 -20.18 -10.24
C VAL A 60 -14.57 -21.20 -11.20
N ARG A 61 -13.70 -22.06 -10.69
CA ARG A 61 -13.09 -23.14 -11.47
C ARG A 61 -14.07 -24.32 -11.59
N ALA A 62 -13.75 -25.29 -12.45
CA ALA A 62 -14.55 -26.49 -12.67
C ALA A 62 -14.85 -27.33 -11.41
N ASP A 63 -14.07 -27.15 -10.34
CA ASP A 63 -14.30 -27.77 -9.03
C ASP A 63 -15.34 -27.04 -8.16
N GLY A 64 -15.95 -25.97 -8.68
CA GLY A 64 -16.97 -25.18 -7.98
C GLY A 64 -16.39 -24.14 -7.01
N HIS A 65 -15.06 -23.99 -6.93
CA HIS A 65 -14.42 -23.06 -6.01
C HIS A 65 -13.72 -21.90 -6.74
N SER A 66 -13.75 -20.71 -6.12
CA SER A 66 -12.91 -19.58 -6.54
C SER A 66 -11.56 -19.67 -5.85
N CYS A 67 -10.47 -19.70 -6.62
CA CYS A 67 -9.12 -19.87 -6.11
C CYS A 67 -8.23 -18.67 -6.47
N LEU A 68 -7.47 -18.18 -5.48
CA LEU A 68 -6.43 -17.18 -5.68
C LEU A 68 -5.15 -17.84 -6.20
N LYS A 69 -4.45 -17.17 -7.11
CA LYS A 69 -3.21 -17.68 -7.72
C LYS A 69 -2.00 -17.13 -6.96
N PHE A 70 -1.07 -18.02 -6.59
CA PHE A 70 0.18 -17.65 -5.94
C PHE A 70 1.36 -18.16 -6.77
N PRO A 71 2.24 -17.27 -7.26
CA PRO A 71 3.43 -17.68 -7.97
C PRO A 71 4.49 -18.17 -6.99
N VAL A 72 4.81 -19.46 -7.09
CA VAL A 72 5.75 -20.15 -6.19
C VAL A 72 7.19 -19.78 -6.56
N GLY A 73 8.00 -19.41 -5.56
CA GLY A 73 9.41 -19.03 -5.74
C GLY A 73 9.65 -17.58 -6.18
N ASN A 74 8.60 -16.86 -6.61
CA ASN A 74 8.72 -15.44 -7.02
C ASN A 74 8.74 -14.46 -5.85
N PHE A 75 8.21 -14.86 -4.69
CA PHE A 75 8.15 -14.03 -3.50
C PHE A 75 8.66 -14.81 -2.29
N LYS A 76 9.39 -14.14 -1.41
CA LYS A 76 9.81 -14.74 -0.14
C LYS A 76 8.59 -14.79 0.78
N PRO A 77 8.15 -15.99 1.24
CA PRO A 77 7.11 -16.09 2.24
C PRO A 77 7.59 -15.41 3.54
N GLN A 78 6.67 -14.80 4.27
CA GLN A 78 6.89 -14.37 5.65
C GLN A 78 6.65 -15.54 6.60
#